data_AF-A0A699S018-F1
#
_entry.id   AF-A0A699S018-F1
#
_cell.length_a   1.000
_cell.length_b   1.000
_cell.length_c   1.000
_cell.angle_alpha   90.00
_cell.angle_beta   90.00
_cell.angle_gamma   90.00
#
_symmetry.space_group_name_H-M   'P 1'
#
loop_
_entity.id
_entity.type
_entity.pdbx_description
1 polymer ?
#
loop_
_entity_poly.entity_id
_entity_poly.type
_entity_poly.pdbx_seq_one_letter_code
_entity_poly.pdbx_strand_id
1 'polypeptide(L)'
;VFPDELPGIPPVREVEFNIELIPGAETISKAPYHMVPVELKELKDQLQELLERGFIHPSMSPWGAPVLFVKKKDGSMRLCIDY
;
A
#
# COMPACT_ATOMS: atom_id res chain seq x y z
N VAL A 1 4.13 21.36 -14.30
CA VAL A 1 4.14 20.19 -15.21
C VAL A 1 4.22 18.96 -14.33
N PHE A 2 3.29 18.01 -14.46
CA PHE A 2 3.29 16.77 -13.69
C PHE A 2 4.00 15.67 -14.51
N PRO A 3 4.94 14.91 -13.93
CA PRO A 3 5.60 13.82 -14.62
C PRO A 3 4.66 12.62 -14.78
N ASP A 4 4.88 11.80 -15.81
CA ASP A 4 4.13 10.57 -16.05
C ASP A 4 4.39 9.52 -14.96
N GLU A 5 5.58 9.55 -14.34
CA GLU A 5 5.97 8.71 -13.21
C GLU A 5 6.42 9.53 -12.00
N LEU A 6 6.24 8.96 -10.79
CA LEU A 6 6.69 9.58 -9.56
C LEU A 6 8.22 9.50 -9.42
N PRO A 7 8.91 10.57 -8.98
CA PRO A 7 10.37 10.61 -8.88
C PRO A 7 10.98 9.79 -7.72
N GLY A 8 10.21 8.91 -7.08
CA GLY A 8 10.60 8.15 -5.90
C GLY A 8 10.25 8.85 -4.57
N ILE A 9 10.87 8.41 -3.48
CA ILE A 9 10.63 8.96 -2.13
C ILE A 9 11.00 10.45 -2.12
N PRO A 10 10.14 11.35 -1.60
CA PRO A 10 10.48 12.75 -1.47
C PRO A 10 11.71 12.94 -0.55
N PRO A 11 12.50 14.01 -0.75
CA PRO A 11 13.56 14.35 0.18
C PRO A 11 13.00 14.60 1.57
N VAL A 12 13.83 14.45 2.61
CA VAL A 12 13.48 14.77 3.99
C VAL A 12 12.93 16.20 4.06
N ARG A 13 11.79 16.37 4.72
CA ARG A 13 11.11 17.66 4.91
C ARG A 13 11.05 17.98 6.41
N GLU A 14 10.88 19.26 6.74
CA GLU A 14 10.67 19.70 8.12
C GLU A 14 9.32 19.25 8.70
N VAL A 15 8.35 18.94 7.83
CA VAL A 15 7.01 18.49 8.22
C VAL A 15 6.88 17.00 7.92
N GLU A 16 6.63 16.22 8.97
CA GLU A 16 6.31 14.79 8.87
C GLU A 16 4.79 14.56 8.84
N PHE A 17 4.37 13.56 8.08
CA PHE A 17 2.98 13.13 8.07
C PHE A 17 2.74 12.20 9.27
N ASN A 18 1.83 12.59 10.16
CA ASN A 18 1.47 11.83 11.35
C ASN A 18 0.00 11.38 11.28
N ILE A 19 -0.27 10.16 11.74
CA ILE A 19 -1.63 9.64 11.90
C ILE A 19 -1.95 9.62 13.39
N GLU A 20 -2.79 10.56 13.83
CA GLU A 20 -3.26 10.61 15.22
C GLU A 20 -4.35 9.57 15.46
N LEU A 21 -4.18 8.74 16.49
CA LEU A 21 -5.18 7.76 16.90
C LEU A 21 -6.12 8.35 17.96
N ILE A 22 -7.38 7.92 17.94
CA ILE A 22 -8.32 8.24 19.02
C ILE A 22 -7.83 7.60 20.35
N PRO A 23 -8.02 8.28 21.51
CA PRO A 23 -7.62 7.73 22.79
C PRO A 23 -8.25 6.36 23.06
N GLY A 24 -7.42 5.37 23.43
CA GLY A 24 -7.87 4.00 23.70
C GLY A 24 -8.07 3.13 22.45
N ALA A 25 -7.63 3.55 21.27
CA ALA A 25 -7.65 2.71 20.07
C ALA A 25 -6.82 1.42 20.27
N GLU A 26 -7.45 0.27 20.03
CA GLU A 26 -6.79 -1.03 20.02
C GLU A 26 -6.19 -1.33 18.64
N THR A 27 -5.17 -2.19 18.60
CA THR A 27 -4.53 -2.62 17.37
C THR A 27 -5.48 -3.49 16.54
N ILE A 28 -5.68 -3.12 15.27
CA ILE A 28 -6.49 -3.90 14.33
C ILE A 28 -5.57 -4.71 13.41
N SER A 29 -5.75 -6.04 13.40
CA SER A 29 -5.08 -6.94 12.47
C SER A 29 -6.13 -7.82 11.78
N LYS A 30 -6.46 -7.48 10.54
CA LYS A 30 -7.43 -8.22 9.70
C LYS A 30 -6.69 -9.16 8.76
N ALA A 31 -7.24 -10.36 8.58
CA ALA A 31 -6.71 -11.31 7.61
C ALA A 31 -6.86 -10.79 6.17
N PRO A 32 -5.93 -11.11 5.25
CA PRO A 32 -6.09 -10.80 3.84
C PRO A 32 -7.34 -11.43 3.24
N TYR A 33 -7.94 -10.77 2.26
CA TYR A 33 -9.02 -11.36 1.47
C TYR A 33 -8.51 -12.54 0.63
N HIS A 34 -9.42 -13.46 0.32
CA HIS A 34 -9.11 -14.55 -0.60
C HIS A 34 -8.88 -13.99 -2.00
N MET A 35 -7.74 -14.33 -2.60
CA MET A 35 -7.34 -13.87 -3.93
C MET A 35 -7.20 -15.05 -4.88
N VAL A 36 -7.67 -14.87 -6.11
CA VAL A 36 -7.44 -15.87 -7.17
C VAL A 36 -5.98 -15.81 -7.66
N PRO A 37 -5.46 -16.84 -8.35
CA PRO A 37 -4.05 -16.88 -8.75
C PRO A 37 -3.56 -15.67 -9.56
N VAL A 38 -4.43 -15.07 -10.39
CA VAL A 38 -4.09 -13.87 -11.15
C VAL A 38 -3.89 -12.64 -10.26
N GLU A 39 -4.72 -12.47 -9.23
CA GLU A 39 -4.60 -11.39 -8.26
C GLU A 39 -3.38 -11.59 -7.37
N LEU A 40 -3.07 -12.83 -6.98
CA LEU A 40 -1.87 -13.15 -6.21
C LEU A 40 -0.58 -12.84 -6.98
N LYS A 41 -0.57 -13.08 -8.30
CA LYS A 41 0.56 -12.69 -9.15
C LYS A 41 0.68 -11.17 -9.21
N GLU A 42 -0.42 -10.47 -9.48
CA GLU A 42 -0.45 -9.02 -9.55
C GLU A 42 -0.02 -8.36 -8.22
N LEU A 43 -0.43 -8.93 -7.09
CA LEU A 43 -0.03 -8.47 -5.76
C LEU A 43 1.48 -8.53 -5.59
N LYS A 44 2.11 -9.65 -5.98
CA LYS A 44 3.56 -9.80 -5.89
C LYS A 44 4.30 -8.81 -6.78
N ASP A 45 3.82 -8.65 -8.02
CA ASP A 45 4.44 -7.74 -9.00
C ASP A 45 4.37 -6.28 -8.51
N GLN A 46 3.20 -5.81 -8.06
CA GLN A 46 3.07 -4.44 -7.53
C GLN A 46 3.81 -4.23 -6.21
N LEU A 47 3.82 -5.21 -5.28
CA LEU A 47 4.59 -5.08 -4.04
C LEU A 47 6.10 -5.00 -4.32
N GLN A 48 6.61 -5.79 -5.26
CA GLN A 48 8.02 -5.76 -5.65
C GLN A 48 8.40 -4.39 -6.24
N GLU A 49 7.57 -3.84 -7.12
CA GLU A 49 7.79 -2.50 -7.67
C GLU A 49 7.80 -1.42 -6.58
N LEU A 50 6.84 -1.47 -5.63
CA LEU A 50 6.77 -0.52 -4.53
C LEU A 50 7.98 -0.62 -3.58
N LEU A 51 8.49 -1.84 -3.35
CA LEU A 51 9.72 -2.08 -2.58
C LEU A 51 10.94 -1.52 -3.30
N GLU A 52 11.08 -1.75 -4.60
CA GLU A 52 12.20 -1.24 -5.42
C GLU A 52 12.20 0.28 -5.51
N ARG A 53 11.03 0.90 -5.59
CA ARG A 53 10.86 2.36 -5.52
C ARG A 53 11.05 2.92 -4.10
N GLY A 54 11.13 2.06 -3.08
CA GLY A 54 11.28 2.43 -1.67
C GLY A 54 10.03 3.03 -1.03
N PHE A 55 8.87 2.95 -1.67
CA PHE A 55 7.62 3.48 -1.13
C PHE A 55 7.09 2.68 0.06
N ILE A 56 7.48 1.41 0.17
CA ILE A 56 7.15 0.52 1.28
C ILE A 56 8.39 -0.24 1.74
N HIS A 57 8.32 -0.83 2.92
CA HIS A 57 9.32 -1.76 3.43
C HIS A 57 8.65 -2.89 4.23
N PRO A 58 9.30 -4.06 4.40
CA PRO A 58 8.80 -5.10 5.29
C PRO A 58 8.66 -4.57 6.72
N SER A 59 7.58 -4.92 7.40
CA SER A 59 7.33 -4.47 8.77
C SER A 59 6.90 -5.62 9.68
N MET A 60 7.08 -5.44 10.99
CA MET A 60 6.53 -6.29 12.05
C MET A 60 5.46 -5.52 12.84
N SER A 61 4.58 -4.81 12.12
CA SER A 61 3.53 -4.01 12.74
C SER A 61 2.50 -4.90 13.44
N PRO A 62 2.00 -4.54 14.63
CA PRO A 62 0.83 -5.19 15.22
C PRO A 62 -0.46 -4.86 14.47
N TRP A 63 -0.43 -3.86 13.57
CA TRP A 63 -1.55 -3.46 12.71
C TRP A 63 -1.46 -4.14 11.35
N GLY A 64 -2.60 -4.63 10.86
CA GLY A 64 -2.73 -5.26 9.55
C GLY A 64 -4.06 -4.91 8.90
N ALA A 65 -4.00 -4.35 7.69
CA ALA A 65 -5.15 -4.07 6.84
C ALA A 65 -5.13 -4.99 5.62
N PRO A 66 -6.29 -5.48 5.15
CA PRO A 66 -6.33 -6.29 3.95
C PRO A 66 -6.12 -5.44 2.70
N VAL A 67 -5.77 -6.12 1.61
CA VAL A 67 -5.59 -5.54 0.29
C VAL A 67 -6.72 -6.00 -0.62
N LEU A 68 -7.18 -5.12 -1.49
CA LEU A 68 -8.13 -5.43 -2.55
C LEU A 68 -7.70 -4.82 -3.88
N PHE A 69 -8.14 -5.42 -4.98
CA PHE A 69 -7.87 -4.91 -6.32
C PHE A 69 -9.09 -4.19 -6.89
N VAL A 70 -8.84 -3.02 -7.48
CA VAL A 70 -9.82 -2.28 -8.26
C VAL A 70 -9.43 -2.31 -9.73
N LYS A 71 -10.35 -2.73 -10.60
CA LYS A 71 -10.12 -2.70 -12.04
C LYS A 71 -10.21 -1.27 -12.59
N LYS A 72 -9.16 -0.81 -13.25
CA LYS A 72 -9.12 0.48 -13.94
C LYS A 72 -9.80 0.37 -15.31
N LYS A 73 -10.09 1.53 -15.92
CA LYS A 73 -10.71 1.62 -17.26
C LYS A 73 -9.87 0.95 -18.36
N ASP A 74 -8.54 0.99 -18.23
CA ASP A 74 -7.59 0.36 -19.15
C ASP A 74 -7.48 -1.17 -18.97
N GLY A 75 -8.21 -1.75 -18.00
CA GLY A 75 -8.19 -3.17 -17.69
C GLY A 75 -7.11 -3.60 -16.69
N SER A 76 -6.18 -2.72 -16.32
CA SER A 76 -5.20 -2.98 -15.26
C SER A 76 -5.85 -3.02 -13.88
N MET A 77 -5.17 -3.62 -12.91
CA MET A 77 -5.61 -3.65 -11.52
C MET A 77 -4.85 -2.61 -10.70
N ARG A 78 -5.52 -2.00 -9.72
CA ARG A 78 -4.91 -1.11 -8.73
C ARG A 78 -4.96 -1.78 -7.37
N LEU A 79 -3.79 -1.96 -6.75
CA LEU A 79 -3.67 -2.35 -5.36
C LEU A 79 -4.23 -1.22 -4.46
N CYS A 80 -5.22 -1.56 -3.62
CA CYS A 80 -5.82 -0.65 -2.65
C CYS A 80 -5.73 -1.27 -1.25
N ILE A 81 -5.30 -0.48 -0.27
CA ILE A 81 -5.32 -0.86 1.15
C ILE A 81 -6.68 -0.48 1.74
N ASP A 82 -7.34 -1.41 2.41
CA ASP A 82 -8.62 -1.19 3.11
C ASP A 82 -8.37 -0.79 4.57
N TYR A 83 -7.96 0.47 4.76
CA TYR A 83 -7.73 1.07 6.08
C TYR A 83 -9.04 1.30 6.84
#